data_AF-A0A9D3PH54-F1
#
_entry.id   AF-A0A9D3PH54-F1
#
_cell.length_a   1.000
_cell.length_b   1.000
_cell.length_c   1.000
_cell.angle_alpha   90.00
_cell.angle_beta   90.00
_cell.angle_gamma   90.00
#
_symmetry.space_group_name_H-M   'P 1'
#
loop_
_entity.id
_entity.type
_entity.pdbx_description
1 polymer ?
#
loop_
_entity_poly.entity_id
_entity_poly.type
_entity_poly.pdbx_seq_one_letter_code
_entity_poly.pdbx_strand_id
1 'polypeptide(L)'
;MVYRQNMGKNNKVKANESSQRTSKKEQPLSKKKQKRDAKPRSQEHLDQIPFRLREIMKSKERMKIGASKLKKMKKGSLLSAMAPKPDAGDSEMPDIPVPHFRRRRKESEKAYLRRMGQETQHVLFLTKNQVDRKPELEQQHQEQPADKRKSEKKREFDRVRLQRLQKKKTERKEQKEEKEQFTDKVHFGEVAMAPPSLTAKPKKAPSKSQGAPKGLLLNTLLGHASVSTAKPSMARQRMMEEERERVVQAYRHLKKLKQERQGVQGEGLGRLQDLQ
;
A
#
# COMPACT_ATOMS: atom_id res chain seq x y z
N MET A 1 -3.24 -9.90 80.72
CA MET A 1 -3.18 -10.90 79.63
C MET A 1 -3.44 -10.16 78.32
N VAL A 2 -2.60 -10.10 77.28
CA VAL A 2 -1.26 -10.59 76.95
C VAL A 2 -0.66 -9.56 75.97
N TYR A 3 0.63 -9.28 76.08
CA TYR A 3 1.39 -8.38 75.21
C TYR A 3 1.50 -8.92 73.76
N ARG A 4 1.58 -8.02 72.77
CA ARG A 4 2.29 -8.33 71.52
C ARG A 4 3.15 -7.14 71.07
N GLN A 5 4.42 -7.21 71.44
CA GLN A 5 5.52 -6.48 70.82
C GLN A 5 5.70 -6.95 69.38
N ASN A 6 6.02 -6.03 68.47
CA ASN A 6 6.72 -6.34 67.22
C ASN A 6 7.80 -5.27 67.02
N MET A 7 9.05 -5.68 67.20
CA MET A 7 10.25 -4.95 66.79
C MET A 7 10.97 -5.80 65.76
N GLY A 8 11.28 -5.22 64.61
CA GLY A 8 12.06 -5.86 63.55
C GLY A 8 12.87 -4.83 62.78
N LYS A 9 13.98 -4.38 63.38
CA LYS A 9 15.08 -3.71 62.67
C LYS A 9 16.14 -4.76 62.44
N ASN A 10 16.63 -4.92 61.22
CA ASN A 10 17.91 -5.57 60.96
C ASN A 10 18.66 -4.82 59.86
N ASN A 11 19.73 -4.17 60.31
CA ASN A 11 20.77 -3.50 59.55
C ASN A 11 22.02 -4.37 59.71
N LYS A 12 22.76 -4.70 58.64
CA LYS A 12 24.14 -5.22 58.73
C LYS A 12 24.89 -5.01 57.42
N VAL A 13 25.75 -4.00 57.47
CA VAL A 13 26.92 -3.78 56.61
C VAL A 13 27.98 -4.83 56.95
N LYS A 14 28.77 -5.28 55.97
CA LYS A 14 30.19 -5.64 56.14
C LYS A 14 30.91 -5.70 54.78
N ALA A 15 31.91 -4.84 54.65
CA ALA A 15 33.00 -4.92 53.67
C ALA A 15 34.16 -5.75 54.26
N ASN A 16 35.02 -6.32 53.40
CA ASN A 16 36.47 -6.32 53.59
C ASN A 16 37.22 -6.85 52.36
N GLU A 17 38.47 -6.37 52.24
CA GLU A 17 39.34 -6.31 51.08
C GLU A 17 40.28 -7.52 50.85
N SER A 18 40.76 -7.59 49.61
CA SER A 18 42.15 -7.86 49.14
C SER A 18 42.85 -9.24 49.27
N SER A 19 43.31 -9.67 48.08
CA SER A 19 44.66 -10.13 47.71
C SER A 19 45.18 -11.57 47.96
N GLN A 20 45.27 -12.26 46.80
CA GLN A 20 46.39 -13.08 46.28
C GLN A 20 46.81 -14.39 46.99
N ARG A 21 46.69 -15.52 46.26
CA ARG A 21 47.83 -16.33 45.76
C ARG A 21 47.41 -17.46 44.80
N THR A 22 48.10 -17.45 43.67
CA THR A 22 48.34 -18.44 42.59
C THR A 22 47.83 -19.89 42.70
N SER A 23 47.17 -20.38 41.65
CA SER A 23 47.62 -21.59 40.93
C SER A 23 46.97 -21.66 39.53
N LYS A 24 47.77 -22.19 38.58
CA LYS A 24 47.60 -22.13 37.14
C LYS A 24 46.50 -23.09 36.64
N LYS A 25 45.65 -22.62 35.71
CA LYS A 25 45.09 -23.44 34.63
C LYS A 25 44.59 -22.55 33.49
N GLU A 26 44.91 -23.00 32.29
CA GLU A 26 44.96 -22.27 31.02
C GLU A 26 43.58 -21.81 30.53
N GLN A 27 43.51 -20.59 29.97
CA GLN A 27 42.34 -20.03 29.29
C GLN A 27 42.74 -19.68 27.85
N PRO A 28 42.01 -20.14 26.82
CA PRO A 28 42.30 -19.78 25.44
C PRO A 28 41.84 -18.35 25.12
N LEU A 29 42.64 -17.70 24.29
CA LEU A 29 42.51 -16.34 23.77
C LEU A 29 41.07 -15.99 23.35
N SER A 30 40.43 -15.08 24.09
CA SER A 30 39.11 -14.56 23.73
C SER A 30 39.21 -13.72 22.44
N LYS A 31 38.60 -14.22 21.36
CA LYS A 31 38.36 -13.43 20.15
C LYS A 31 37.44 -12.27 20.53
N LYS A 32 37.98 -11.04 20.55
CA LYS A 32 37.18 -9.81 20.55
C LYS A 32 36.19 -9.89 19.37
N LYS A 33 34.92 -10.14 19.66
CA LYS A 33 33.84 -9.95 18.70
C LYS A 33 33.81 -8.46 18.35
N GLN A 34 34.19 -8.12 17.12
CA GLN A 34 33.90 -6.81 16.56
C GLN A 34 32.38 -6.58 16.71
N LYS A 35 32.01 -5.44 17.32
CA LYS A 35 30.63 -4.97 17.33
C LYS A 35 30.24 -4.73 15.88
N ARG A 36 29.51 -5.70 15.30
CA ARG A 36 28.85 -5.51 14.01
C ARG A 36 27.74 -4.48 14.19
N ASP A 37 27.93 -3.40 13.47
CA ASP A 37 26.91 -2.57 12.83
C ASP A 37 25.94 -1.87 13.78
N ALA A 38 26.28 -0.61 14.10
CA ALA A 38 25.27 0.39 14.37
C ALA A 38 24.28 0.36 13.19
N LYS A 39 23.00 0.15 13.48
CA LYS A 39 21.95 0.17 12.45
C LYS A 39 22.12 1.43 11.59
N PRO A 40 22.28 1.30 10.26
CA PRO A 40 22.39 2.46 9.39
C PRO A 40 21.13 3.31 9.57
N ARG A 41 21.31 4.64 9.51
CA ARG A 41 20.20 5.60 9.60
C ARG A 41 19.12 5.20 8.61
N SER A 42 17.91 4.98 9.12
CA SER A 42 16.82 4.36 8.37
C SER A 42 16.43 5.15 7.13
N GLN A 43 16.71 6.46 7.09
CA GLN A 43 16.46 7.32 5.94
C GLN A 43 17.43 7.09 4.77
N GLU A 44 18.74 6.95 5.03
CA GLU A 44 19.76 6.89 3.95
C GLU A 44 19.60 5.63 3.08
N HIS A 45 19.31 4.49 3.70
CA HIS A 45 19.08 3.24 2.97
C HIS A 45 17.83 3.29 2.07
N LEU A 46 16.81 4.07 2.44
CA LEU A 46 15.60 4.21 1.62
C LEU A 46 15.90 4.99 0.34
N ASP A 47 16.86 5.93 0.38
CA ASP A 47 17.21 6.76 -0.76
C ASP A 47 18.03 6.01 -1.83
N GLN A 48 18.73 4.94 -1.43
CA GLN A 48 19.46 4.05 -2.33
C GLN A 48 18.55 3.07 -3.11
N ILE A 49 17.33 2.84 -2.62
CA ILE A 49 16.39 1.87 -3.21
C ILE A 49 15.61 2.56 -4.35
N PRO A 50 15.35 1.85 -5.47
CA PRO A 50 14.51 2.35 -6.56
C PRO A 50 13.19 2.94 -6.08
N PHE A 51 12.77 4.06 -6.66
CA PHE A 51 11.60 4.83 -6.21
C PHE A 51 10.34 3.96 -6.18
N ARG A 52 10.13 3.10 -7.19
CA ARG A 52 8.98 2.21 -7.24
C ARG A 52 8.93 1.24 -6.05
N LEU A 53 10.07 0.65 -5.70
CA LEU A 53 10.17 -0.27 -4.57
C LEU A 53 10.01 0.48 -3.24
N ARG A 54 10.59 1.68 -3.11
CA ARG A 54 10.40 2.58 -1.98
C ARG A 54 8.92 2.90 -1.74
N GLU A 55 8.16 3.17 -2.81
CA GLU A 55 6.73 3.45 -2.76
C GLU A 55 5.91 2.23 -2.28
N ILE A 56 6.24 1.04 -2.79
CA ILE A 56 5.60 -0.24 -2.40
C ILE A 56 5.86 -0.53 -0.92
N MET A 57 7.11 -0.39 -0.46
CA MET A 57 7.47 -0.59 0.95
C MET A 57 6.71 0.38 1.86
N LYS A 58 6.69 1.68 1.51
CA LYS A 58 5.90 2.70 2.23
C LYS A 58 4.41 2.34 2.25
N SER A 59 3.85 1.79 1.16
CA SER A 59 2.45 1.35 1.11
C SER A 59 2.18 0.16 2.03
N LYS A 60 3.08 -0.84 2.01
CA LYS A 60 3.01 -2.01 2.88
C LYS A 60 3.09 -1.62 4.36
N GLU A 61 3.94 -0.67 4.72
CA GLU A 61 3.99 -0.12 6.08
C GLU A 61 2.69 0.57 6.47
N ARG A 62 2.11 1.40 5.59
CA ARG A 62 0.79 2.02 5.83
C ARG A 62 -0.30 0.98 6.05
N MET A 63 -0.31 -0.09 5.26
CA MET A 63 -1.26 -1.19 5.42
C MET A 63 -1.02 -1.97 6.72
N LYS A 64 0.24 -2.21 7.09
CA LYS A 64 0.62 -2.90 8.34
C LYS A 64 0.24 -2.12 9.59
N ILE A 65 0.39 -0.79 9.56
CA ILE A 65 0.01 0.08 10.67
C ILE A 65 -1.53 0.14 10.80
N GLY A 66 -2.25 0.00 9.69
CA GLY A 66 -3.71 0.07 9.65
C GLY A 66 -4.22 1.52 9.70
N ALA A 67 -5.36 1.78 9.05
CA ALA A 67 -5.90 3.13 8.89
C ALA A 67 -6.18 3.84 10.22
N SER A 68 -6.55 3.10 11.27
CA SER A 68 -6.84 3.63 12.60
C SER A 68 -5.59 4.14 13.33
N LYS A 69 -4.47 3.40 13.28
CA LYS A 69 -3.21 3.84 13.87
C LYS A 69 -2.54 4.92 13.03
N LEU A 70 -2.68 4.90 11.70
CA LEU A 70 -2.18 5.99 10.84
C LEU A 70 -2.92 7.31 11.11
N LYS A 71 -4.24 7.27 11.32
CA LYS A 71 -5.02 8.45 11.77
C LYS A 71 -4.59 8.91 13.17
N LYS A 72 -4.32 7.99 14.10
CA LYS A 72 -3.78 8.33 15.44
C LYS A 72 -2.38 8.91 15.40
N MET A 73 -1.48 8.43 14.53
CA MET A 73 -0.13 8.97 14.36
C MET A 73 -0.13 10.28 13.58
N LYS A 74 -1.03 10.47 12.61
CA LYS A 74 -1.21 11.75 11.91
C LYS A 74 -1.91 12.78 12.79
N LYS A 75 -2.88 12.36 13.62
CA LYS A 75 -3.38 13.20 14.73
C LYS A 75 -2.26 13.45 15.71
N GLY A 76 -1.46 12.46 16.11
CA GLY A 76 -0.34 12.63 17.03
C GLY A 76 0.78 13.51 16.46
N SER A 77 1.02 13.51 15.15
CA SER A 77 2.00 14.37 14.49
C SER A 77 1.44 15.76 14.21
N LEU A 78 0.14 15.90 13.89
CA LEU A 78 -0.53 17.20 13.86
C LEU A 78 -0.66 17.76 15.28
N LEU A 79 -0.94 16.95 16.29
CA LEU A 79 -0.96 17.31 17.70
C LEU A 79 0.46 17.44 18.28
N SER A 80 1.52 17.03 17.57
CA SER A 80 2.93 17.19 17.94
C SER A 80 3.63 18.30 17.13
N ALA A 81 3.08 18.67 15.98
CA ALA A 81 3.51 19.82 15.16
C ALA A 81 2.64 21.06 15.42
N MET A 82 1.40 20.86 15.87
CA MET A 82 0.53 21.80 16.59
C MET A 82 0.55 21.50 18.10
N ALA A 83 1.39 20.57 18.57
CA ALA A 83 1.85 20.70 19.95
C ALA A 83 2.65 21.99 19.91
N PRO A 84 2.24 23.04 20.63
CA PRO A 84 3.29 23.84 21.22
C PRO A 84 4.24 22.83 21.91
N LYS A 85 5.57 23.00 21.80
CA LYS A 85 6.45 22.50 22.90
C LYS A 85 5.65 22.76 24.17
N PRO A 86 5.39 21.79 25.08
CA PRO A 86 4.41 21.98 26.15
C PRO A 86 4.62 23.39 26.64
N ASP A 87 3.69 24.28 26.26
CA ASP A 87 3.86 25.68 26.59
C ASP A 87 3.73 25.58 28.08
N ALA A 88 4.86 25.73 28.76
CA ALA A 88 4.93 25.99 30.17
C ALA A 88 4.31 27.38 30.35
N GLY A 89 3.01 27.45 30.06
CA GLY A 89 2.31 28.63 29.57
C GLY A 89 0.79 28.45 29.59
N ASP A 90 0.30 27.21 29.68
CA ASP A 90 -1.01 26.90 30.28
C ASP A 90 -0.84 25.98 31.50
N SER A 91 0.29 26.14 32.21
CA SER A 91 0.33 25.80 33.64
C SER A 91 -0.42 26.91 34.39
N GLU A 92 -1.70 27.07 34.11
CA GLU A 92 -2.62 27.64 35.08
C GLU A 92 -2.52 26.70 36.28
N MET A 93 -1.67 27.06 37.23
CA MET A 93 -1.69 26.48 38.55
C MET A 93 -3.16 26.47 38.96
N PRO A 94 -3.77 25.29 39.19
CA PRO A 94 -5.20 25.22 39.42
C PRO A 94 -5.58 26.20 40.53
N ASP A 95 -6.66 26.95 40.31
CA ASP A 95 -7.13 27.96 41.26
C ASP A 95 -7.13 27.40 42.67
N ILE A 96 -6.60 28.19 43.61
CA ILE A 96 -6.51 27.74 45.00
C ILE A 96 -7.93 27.50 45.50
N PRO A 97 -8.25 26.26 45.91
CA PRO A 97 -9.59 25.95 46.36
C PRO A 97 -9.90 26.75 47.62
N VAL A 98 -11.01 27.49 47.60
CA VAL A 98 -11.47 28.29 48.73
C VAL A 98 -12.06 27.36 49.81
N PRO A 99 -11.43 27.22 51.00
CA PRO A 99 -11.92 26.34 52.04
C PRO A 99 -13.23 26.88 52.63
N HIS A 100 -14.17 25.99 52.94
CA HIS A 100 -15.42 26.37 53.57
C HIS A 100 -15.35 26.18 55.10
N PHE A 101 -15.23 27.30 55.82
CA PHE A 101 -15.13 27.30 57.28
C PHE A 101 -16.51 27.20 57.95
N ARG A 102 -17.06 25.97 57.98
CA ARG A 102 -18.19 25.61 58.84
C ARG A 102 -17.79 24.51 59.83
N ARG A 103 -18.22 24.63 61.09
CA ARG A 103 -18.01 23.61 62.13
C ARG A 103 -18.81 22.36 61.79
N ARG A 104 -18.17 21.19 61.85
CA ARG A 104 -18.85 19.92 61.55
C ARG A 104 -19.71 19.45 62.73
N ARG A 105 -20.74 18.65 62.47
CA ARG A 105 -21.73 18.20 63.49
C ARG A 105 -21.12 17.47 64.71
N LYS A 106 -19.96 16.80 64.53
CA LYS A 106 -19.25 16.05 65.59
C LYS A 106 -17.90 16.67 65.98
N GLU A 107 -17.64 17.90 65.55
CA GLU A 107 -16.38 18.60 65.79
C GLU A 107 -16.50 19.51 67.01
N SER A 108 -15.56 19.41 67.94
CA SER A 108 -15.46 20.35 69.06
C SER A 108 -14.97 21.71 68.57
N GLU A 109 -15.30 22.78 69.28
CA GLU A 109 -14.89 24.14 68.92
C GLU A 109 -13.37 24.29 68.77
N LYS A 110 -12.61 23.72 69.71
CA LYS A 110 -11.14 23.73 69.66
C LYS A 110 -10.59 22.98 68.43
N ALA A 111 -11.23 21.89 68.02
CA ALA A 111 -10.84 21.16 66.81
C ALA A 111 -11.14 21.97 65.54
N TYR A 112 -12.29 22.66 65.50
CA TYR A 112 -12.65 23.56 64.41
C TYR A 112 -11.65 24.70 64.24
N LEU A 113 -11.30 25.40 65.33
CA LEU A 113 -10.32 26.51 65.28
C LEU A 113 -8.94 26.03 64.79
N ARG A 114 -8.51 24.84 65.20
CA ARG A 114 -7.26 24.23 64.70
C ARG A 114 -7.32 23.94 63.21
N ARG A 115 -8.41 23.32 62.73
CA ARG A 115 -8.59 23.00 61.31
C ARG A 115 -8.65 24.28 60.46
N MET A 116 -9.43 25.26 60.90
CA MET A 116 -9.51 26.57 60.27
C MET A 116 -8.13 27.23 60.19
N GLY A 117 -7.36 27.20 61.29
CA GLY A 117 -5.99 27.74 61.31
C GLY A 117 -5.06 27.07 60.31
N GLN A 118 -5.10 25.73 60.22
CA GLN A 118 -4.26 24.97 59.28
C GLN A 118 -4.64 25.22 57.82
N GLU A 119 -5.94 25.20 57.50
CA GLU A 119 -6.46 25.47 56.16
C GLU A 119 -6.12 26.91 55.70
N THR A 120 -6.24 27.90 56.58
CA THR A 120 -5.84 29.29 56.29
C THR A 120 -4.34 29.42 56.01
N GLN A 121 -3.49 28.78 56.84
CA GLN A 121 -2.04 28.77 56.61
C GLN A 121 -1.70 28.09 55.28
N HIS A 122 -2.42 27.03 54.91
CA HIS A 122 -2.20 26.30 53.68
C HIS A 122 -2.58 27.13 52.44
N VAL A 123 -3.75 27.78 52.45
CA VAL A 123 -4.17 28.69 51.36
C VAL A 123 -3.18 29.86 51.21
N LEU A 124 -2.75 30.44 52.33
CA LEU A 124 -1.75 31.52 52.32
C LEU A 124 -0.43 31.05 51.71
N PHE A 125 0.01 29.83 52.03
CA PHE A 125 1.19 29.23 51.43
C PHE A 125 1.02 29.03 49.92
N LEU A 126 -0.12 28.48 49.47
CA LEU A 126 -0.36 28.30 48.03
C LEU A 126 -0.38 29.64 47.30
N THR A 127 -1.02 30.66 47.88
CA THR A 127 -1.14 32.00 47.28
C THR A 127 0.23 32.65 47.09
N LYS A 128 1.12 32.55 48.08
CA LYS A 128 2.49 33.08 48.00
C LYS A 128 3.36 32.39 46.95
N ASN A 129 2.99 31.18 46.52
CA ASN A 129 3.70 30.42 45.51
C ASN A 129 3.04 30.51 44.12
N GLN A 130 1.96 31.27 43.96
CA GLN A 130 1.38 31.53 42.64
C GLN A 130 2.11 32.67 41.94
N VAL A 131 2.19 32.57 40.61
CA VAL A 131 2.67 33.65 39.75
C VAL A 131 1.61 34.75 39.72
N ASP A 132 2.02 36.01 39.76
CA ASP A 132 1.11 37.16 39.64
C ASP A 132 0.27 37.05 38.36
N ARG A 133 -1.03 36.82 38.52
CA ARG A 133 -1.95 36.79 37.39
C ARG A 133 -2.17 38.20 36.88
N LYS A 134 -1.90 38.40 35.59
CA LYS A 134 -2.16 39.64 34.85
C LYS A 134 -3.30 39.43 33.86
N PRO A 135 -4.55 39.34 34.35
CA PRO A 135 -5.71 39.02 33.50
C PRO A 135 -5.94 40.06 32.37
N GLU A 136 -5.42 41.29 32.51
CA GLU A 136 -5.52 42.34 31.50
C GLU A 136 -4.73 42.04 30.21
N LEU A 137 -3.62 41.28 30.29
CA LEU A 137 -2.84 40.87 29.11
C LEU A 137 -3.53 39.74 28.33
N GLU A 138 -4.32 38.92 29.01
CA GLU A 138 -4.99 37.76 28.44
C GLU A 138 -6.29 38.14 27.71
N GLN A 139 -6.95 39.22 28.14
CA GLN A 139 -8.05 39.84 27.42
C GLN A 139 -7.62 40.32 26.02
N GLN A 140 -6.40 40.86 25.86
CA GLN A 140 -5.85 41.23 24.54
C GLN A 140 -5.66 40.03 23.60
N HIS A 141 -5.46 38.82 24.13
CA HIS A 141 -5.40 37.58 23.35
C HIS A 141 -6.79 37.04 22.99
N GLN A 142 -7.79 37.24 23.85
CA GLN A 142 -9.18 36.86 23.59
C GLN A 142 -9.89 37.80 22.61
N GLU A 143 -9.53 39.08 22.59
CA GLU A 143 -10.03 40.11 21.66
C GLU A 143 -9.37 40.09 20.26
N GLN A 144 -8.57 39.06 19.94
CA GLN A 144 -8.13 38.90 18.55
C GLN A 144 -9.36 38.68 17.66
N PRO A 145 -9.62 39.54 16.65
CA PRO A 145 -10.84 39.52 15.87
C PRO A 145 -10.99 38.15 15.21
N ALA A 146 -12.18 37.55 15.32
CA ALA A 146 -12.52 36.21 14.81
C ALA A 146 -12.19 36.03 13.30
N ASP A 147 -12.00 37.13 12.58
CA ASP A 147 -11.59 37.16 11.17
C ASP A 147 -10.15 36.71 10.92
N LYS A 148 -9.22 36.92 11.87
CA LYS A 148 -7.83 36.45 11.75
C LYS A 148 -7.73 34.92 11.77
N ARG A 149 -8.58 34.25 12.55
CA ARG A 149 -8.62 32.77 12.62
C ARG A 149 -9.04 32.14 11.28
N LYS A 150 -9.96 32.78 10.55
CA LYS A 150 -10.40 32.30 9.21
C LYS A 150 -9.35 32.55 8.14
N SER A 151 -8.67 33.70 8.17
CA SER A 151 -7.63 34.05 7.20
C SER A 151 -6.35 33.22 7.39
N GLU A 152 -5.95 32.94 8.63
CA GLU A 152 -4.82 32.06 8.94
C GLU A 152 -5.06 30.62 8.47
N LYS A 153 -6.27 30.08 8.71
CA LYS A 153 -6.64 28.75 8.23
C LYS A 153 -6.60 28.63 6.71
N LYS A 154 -7.02 29.67 5.99
CA LYS A 154 -6.93 29.73 4.51
C LYS A 154 -5.47 29.77 4.05
N ARG A 155 -4.64 30.59 4.70
CA ARG A 155 -3.19 30.68 4.42
C ARG A 155 -2.48 29.34 4.64
N GLU A 156 -2.82 28.63 5.71
CA GLU A 156 -2.28 27.30 5.99
C GLU A 156 -2.72 26.30 4.92
N PHE A 157 -4.01 26.32 4.54
CA PHE A 157 -4.52 25.46 3.48
C PHE A 157 -3.79 25.69 2.15
N ASP A 158 -3.57 26.95 1.77
CA ASP A 158 -2.84 27.31 0.55
C ASP A 158 -1.37 26.86 0.61
N ARG A 159 -0.72 26.99 1.78
CA ARG A 159 0.64 26.49 2.01
C ARG A 159 0.73 24.97 1.88
N VAL A 160 -0.19 24.24 2.49
CA VAL A 160 -0.26 22.77 2.40
C VAL A 160 -0.54 22.32 0.97
N ARG A 161 -1.42 23.04 0.25
CA ARG A 161 -1.70 22.78 -1.16
C ARG A 161 -0.45 22.97 -2.02
N LEU A 162 0.30 24.05 -1.81
CA LEU A 162 1.54 24.33 -2.52
C LEU A 162 2.60 23.26 -2.26
N GLN A 163 2.81 22.87 -0.99
CA GLN A 163 3.74 21.80 -0.62
C GLN A 163 3.37 20.47 -1.29
N ARG A 164 2.07 20.14 -1.36
CA ARG A 164 1.59 18.92 -2.06
C ARG A 164 1.90 18.96 -3.56
N LEU A 165 1.75 20.13 -4.20
CA LEU A 165 2.08 20.30 -5.62
C LEU A 165 3.58 20.16 -5.88
N GLN A 166 4.42 20.78 -5.04
CA GLN A 166 5.88 20.66 -5.13
C GLN A 166 6.31 19.20 -4.95
N LYS A 167 5.81 18.51 -3.93
CA LYS A 167 6.09 17.09 -3.68
C LYS A 167 5.66 16.20 -4.84
N LYS A 168 4.48 16.44 -5.43
CA LYS A 168 4.02 15.69 -6.61
C LYS A 168 4.93 15.92 -7.81
N LYS A 169 5.50 17.12 -7.96
CA LYS A 169 6.44 17.44 -9.05
C LYS A 169 7.78 16.72 -8.86
N THR A 170 8.32 16.66 -7.64
CA THR A 170 9.55 15.91 -7.36
C THR A 170 9.35 14.41 -7.54
N GLU A 171 8.28 13.85 -6.98
CA GLU A 171 7.93 12.41 -7.14
C GLU A 171 7.78 12.03 -8.63
N ARG A 172 7.18 12.89 -9.45
CA ARG A 172 7.07 12.67 -10.90
C ARG A 172 8.40 12.74 -11.63
N LYS A 173 9.33 13.59 -11.18
CA LYS A 173 10.67 13.68 -11.77
C LYS A 173 11.46 12.43 -11.45
N GLU A 174 11.52 12.03 -10.18
CA GLU A 174 12.17 10.78 -9.73
C GLU A 174 11.63 9.56 -10.47
N GLN A 175 10.31 9.46 -10.66
CA GLN A 175 9.70 8.37 -11.41
C GLN A 175 10.13 8.34 -12.89
N LYS A 176 10.30 9.51 -13.53
CA LYS A 176 10.78 9.59 -14.92
C LYS A 176 12.25 9.21 -15.02
N GLU A 177 13.06 9.74 -14.11
CA GLU A 177 14.50 9.43 -14.02
C GLU A 177 14.71 7.93 -13.79
N GLU A 178 13.95 7.31 -12.88
CA GLU A 178 13.96 5.86 -12.67
C GLU A 178 13.55 5.11 -13.94
N LYS A 179 12.46 5.54 -14.59
CA LYS A 179 12.02 4.90 -15.84
C LYS A 179 13.11 4.95 -16.91
N GLU A 180 13.77 6.09 -17.08
CA GLU A 180 14.86 6.25 -18.04
C GLU A 180 16.08 5.38 -17.68
N GLN A 181 16.39 5.23 -16.39
CA GLN A 181 17.48 4.36 -15.90
C GLN A 181 17.22 2.86 -16.13
N PHE A 182 15.96 2.41 -16.04
CA PHE A 182 15.58 1.01 -16.18
C PHE A 182 14.92 0.68 -17.53
N THR A 183 14.95 1.60 -18.50
CA THR A 183 14.56 1.33 -19.89
C THR A 183 15.78 1.07 -20.75
N ASP A 184 15.94 -0.18 -21.20
CA ASP A 184 16.93 -0.52 -22.21
C ASP A 184 16.46 -0.02 -23.58
N LYS A 185 17.33 0.74 -24.27
CA LYS A 185 17.10 1.13 -25.66
C LYS A 185 17.49 -0.05 -26.55
N VAL A 186 16.49 -0.75 -27.07
CA VAL A 186 16.67 -1.85 -28.02
C VAL A 186 16.36 -1.34 -29.43
N HIS A 187 17.20 -1.66 -30.41
CA HIS A 187 16.97 -1.27 -31.80
C HIS A 187 15.83 -2.09 -32.41
N PHE A 188 15.06 -1.48 -33.31
CA PHE A 188 13.98 -2.16 -34.02
C PHE A 188 14.56 -3.32 -34.86
N GLY A 189 14.11 -4.55 -34.59
CA GLY A 189 14.62 -5.79 -35.20
C GLY A 189 15.37 -6.72 -34.23
N GLU A 190 15.86 -6.22 -33.09
CA GLU A 190 16.47 -7.03 -32.02
C GLU A 190 15.45 -7.52 -30.98
N VAL A 191 14.22 -6.99 -31.05
CA VAL A 191 13.10 -7.42 -30.21
C VAL A 191 12.61 -8.78 -30.71
N ALA A 192 12.91 -9.83 -29.94
CA ALA A 192 12.33 -11.14 -30.16
C ALA A 192 10.81 -11.08 -30.00
N MET A 193 10.07 -11.12 -31.12
CA MET A 193 8.60 -11.07 -31.16
C MET A 193 7.93 -12.29 -30.52
N ALA A 194 8.69 -13.37 -30.35
CA ALA A 194 8.27 -14.58 -29.67
C ALA A 194 9.25 -14.89 -28.54
N PRO A 195 8.78 -15.42 -27.39
CA PRO A 195 9.69 -15.89 -26.36
C PRO A 195 10.65 -16.94 -26.95
N PRO A 196 11.90 -17.03 -26.47
CA PRO A 196 12.83 -18.04 -26.94
C PRO A 196 12.22 -19.42 -26.74
N SER A 197 12.05 -20.16 -27.83
CA SER A 197 11.57 -21.54 -27.76
C SER A 197 12.69 -22.39 -27.18
N LEU A 198 12.47 -22.98 -26.00
CA LEU A 198 13.39 -23.96 -25.44
C LEU A 198 13.39 -25.21 -26.34
N THR A 199 14.40 -25.34 -27.20
CA THR A 199 14.62 -26.53 -28.03
C THR A 199 15.22 -27.70 -27.23
N ALA A 200 15.66 -27.43 -26.00
CA ALA A 200 16.18 -28.43 -25.08
C ALA A 200 15.06 -29.37 -24.61
N LYS A 201 15.19 -30.67 -24.92
CA LYS A 201 14.28 -31.70 -24.41
C LYS A 201 14.44 -31.81 -22.88
N PRO A 202 13.36 -31.82 -22.09
CA PRO A 202 13.49 -32.05 -20.66
C PRO A 202 14.07 -33.45 -20.43
N LYS A 203 14.96 -33.58 -19.42
CA LYS A 203 15.83 -34.73 -19.17
C LYS A 203 15.12 -36.11 -19.08
N LYS A 204 13.79 -36.15 -18.94
CA LYS A 204 12.96 -37.36 -18.81
C LYS A 204 11.86 -37.51 -19.88
N ALA A 205 11.90 -36.74 -20.98
CA ALA A 205 10.90 -36.91 -22.03
C ALA A 205 11.13 -38.22 -22.82
N PRO A 206 10.10 -39.07 -23.02
CA PRO A 206 10.22 -40.23 -23.88
C PRO A 206 10.45 -39.78 -25.33
N SER A 207 11.44 -40.37 -26.01
CA SER A 207 11.65 -40.16 -27.44
C SER A 207 10.48 -40.79 -28.20
N LYS A 208 9.53 -39.98 -28.67
CA LYS A 208 8.51 -40.47 -29.59
C LYS A 208 9.21 -40.88 -30.88
N SER A 209 9.17 -42.17 -31.20
CA SER A 209 9.48 -42.67 -32.54
C SER A 209 8.56 -41.97 -33.55
N GLN A 210 9.08 -41.68 -34.73
CA GLN A 210 8.25 -41.14 -35.81
C GLN A 210 7.10 -42.11 -36.09
N GLY A 211 5.86 -41.69 -35.88
CA GLY A 211 4.72 -42.57 -36.19
C GLY A 211 3.37 -42.26 -35.56
N ALA A 212 3.07 -41.02 -35.15
CA ALA A 212 1.66 -40.66 -34.95
C ALA A 212 1.05 -40.31 -36.33
N PRO A 213 -0.10 -40.90 -36.73
CA PRO A 213 -0.69 -40.60 -38.01
C PRO A 213 -1.03 -39.11 -38.07
N LYS A 214 -0.52 -38.41 -39.10
CA LYS A 214 -0.65 -36.96 -39.32
C LYS A 214 -2.06 -36.57 -39.78
N GLY A 215 -3.10 -37.13 -39.16
CA GLY A 215 -4.50 -36.81 -39.43
C GLY A 215 -5.11 -36.14 -38.21
N LEU A 216 -5.72 -34.96 -38.40
CA LEU A 216 -6.56 -34.37 -37.36
C LEU A 216 -7.73 -35.32 -37.09
N LEU A 217 -8.05 -35.56 -35.81
CA LEU A 217 -9.16 -36.43 -35.39
C LEU A 217 -10.49 -36.08 -36.09
N LEU A 218 -10.70 -34.79 -36.35
CA LEU A 218 -11.85 -34.26 -37.09
C LEU A 218 -11.99 -34.84 -38.50
N ASN A 219 -10.89 -35.14 -39.20
CA ASN A 219 -10.93 -35.76 -40.53
C ASN A 219 -11.50 -37.18 -40.47
N THR A 220 -11.25 -37.90 -39.37
CA THR A 220 -11.76 -39.25 -39.12
C THR A 220 -13.25 -39.23 -38.79
N LEU A 221 -13.70 -38.23 -38.02
CA LEU A 221 -15.12 -38.04 -37.68
C LEU A 221 -15.96 -37.59 -38.87
N LEU A 222 -15.40 -36.72 -39.72
CA LEU A 222 -16.12 -36.11 -40.82
C LEU A 222 -15.97 -36.89 -42.14
N GLY A 223 -15.26 -38.03 -42.13
CA GLY A 223 -15.05 -38.89 -43.31
C GLY A 223 -14.17 -38.27 -44.40
N HIS A 224 -13.56 -37.11 -44.14
CA HIS A 224 -12.73 -36.41 -45.10
C HIS A 224 -11.29 -36.88 -44.98
N ALA A 225 -10.89 -37.86 -45.81
CA ALA A 225 -9.49 -38.18 -45.99
C ALA A 225 -8.74 -36.91 -46.42
N SER A 226 -7.61 -36.59 -45.77
CA SER A 226 -6.82 -35.41 -46.07
C SER A 226 -6.48 -35.40 -47.56
N VAL A 227 -7.08 -34.46 -48.29
CA VAL A 227 -6.79 -34.28 -49.71
C VAL A 227 -5.30 -33.96 -49.80
N SER A 228 -4.54 -34.85 -50.42
CA SER A 228 -3.11 -34.66 -50.61
C SER A 228 -2.86 -33.30 -51.24
N THR A 229 -2.01 -32.49 -50.63
CA THR A 229 -1.57 -31.19 -51.18
C THR A 229 -0.62 -31.37 -52.37
N ALA A 230 -0.31 -32.60 -52.76
CA ALA A 230 0.44 -32.90 -53.96
C ALA A 230 -0.42 -32.66 -55.21
N LYS A 231 0.21 -32.14 -56.26
CA LYS A 231 -0.42 -31.98 -57.57
C LYS A 231 -0.95 -33.35 -58.03
N PRO A 232 -2.23 -33.46 -58.42
CA PRO A 232 -2.79 -34.72 -58.92
C PRO A 232 -2.04 -35.17 -60.18
N SER A 233 -1.93 -36.48 -60.40
CA SER A 233 -1.32 -37.01 -61.64
C SER A 233 -2.10 -36.54 -62.87
N MET A 234 -1.43 -36.45 -64.03
CA MET A 234 -2.05 -36.05 -65.30
C MET A 234 -3.33 -36.84 -65.63
N ALA A 235 -3.35 -38.15 -65.35
CA ALA A 235 -4.53 -38.98 -65.55
C ALA A 235 -5.71 -38.55 -64.65
N ARG A 236 -5.41 -38.22 -63.39
CA ARG A 236 -6.43 -37.76 -62.43
C ARG A 236 -6.92 -36.34 -62.76
N GLN A 237 -6.06 -35.49 -63.30
CA GLN A 237 -6.47 -34.17 -63.80
C GLN A 237 -7.48 -34.30 -64.94
N ARG A 238 -7.23 -35.17 -65.92
CA ARG A 238 -8.17 -35.44 -67.02
C ARG A 238 -9.54 -35.90 -66.51
N MET A 239 -9.57 -36.85 -65.58
CA MET A 239 -10.84 -37.30 -64.98
C MET A 239 -11.61 -36.17 -64.28
N MET A 240 -10.91 -35.32 -63.52
CA MET A 240 -11.55 -34.18 -62.83
C MET A 240 -12.02 -33.10 -63.80
N GLU A 241 -11.31 -32.89 -64.91
CA GLU A 241 -11.69 -31.95 -65.97
C GLU A 241 -12.92 -32.46 -66.74
N GLU A 242 -12.97 -33.74 -67.11
CA GLU A 242 -14.14 -34.37 -67.75
C GLU A 242 -15.38 -34.33 -66.84
N GLU A 243 -15.22 -34.56 -65.53
CA GLU A 243 -16.32 -34.40 -64.57
C GLU A 243 -16.81 -32.96 -64.50
N ARG A 244 -15.89 -31.99 -64.46
CA ARG A 244 -16.24 -30.56 -64.49
C ARG A 244 -16.99 -30.19 -65.75
N GLU A 245 -16.55 -30.66 -66.91
CA GLU A 245 -17.21 -30.40 -68.18
C GLU A 245 -18.62 -30.99 -68.21
N ARG A 246 -18.81 -32.23 -67.74
CA ARG A 246 -20.15 -32.85 -67.61
C ARG A 246 -21.08 -32.03 -66.72
N VAL A 247 -20.61 -31.59 -65.56
CA VAL A 247 -21.42 -30.77 -64.63
C VAL A 247 -21.78 -29.42 -65.26
N VAL A 248 -20.83 -28.76 -65.91
CA VAL A 248 -21.07 -27.48 -66.59
C VAL A 248 -22.07 -27.62 -67.72
N GLN A 249 -21.98 -28.67 -68.53
CA GLN A 249 -22.94 -28.94 -69.60
C GLN A 249 -24.34 -29.21 -69.03
N ALA A 250 -24.46 -30.04 -68.00
CA ALA A 250 -25.74 -30.30 -67.32
C ALA A 250 -26.35 -29.01 -66.74
N TYR A 251 -25.53 -28.16 -66.12
CA TYR A 251 -25.96 -26.87 -65.59
C TYR A 251 -26.43 -25.92 -66.71
N ARG A 252 -25.72 -25.86 -67.84
CA ARG A 252 -26.12 -25.07 -69.01
C ARG A 252 -27.47 -25.53 -69.56
N HIS A 253 -27.68 -26.85 -69.64
CA HIS A 253 -28.95 -27.42 -70.10
C HIS A 253 -30.11 -27.06 -69.16
N LEU A 254 -29.92 -27.24 -67.84
CA LEU A 254 -30.89 -26.82 -66.83
C LEU A 254 -31.19 -25.32 -66.88
N LYS A 255 -30.17 -24.49 -67.11
CA LYS A 255 -30.32 -23.05 -67.24
C LYS A 255 -31.15 -22.67 -68.48
N LYS A 256 -30.93 -23.33 -69.62
CA LYS A 256 -31.75 -23.15 -70.83
C LYS A 256 -33.22 -23.51 -70.58
N LEU A 257 -33.48 -24.68 -70.00
CA LEU A 257 -34.85 -25.11 -69.65
C LEU A 257 -35.54 -24.13 -68.68
N LYS A 258 -34.80 -23.58 -67.72
CA LYS A 258 -35.34 -22.57 -66.80
C LYS A 258 -35.68 -21.27 -67.52
N GLN A 259 -34.84 -20.84 -68.46
CA GLN A 259 -35.07 -19.64 -69.26
C GLN A 259 -36.26 -19.80 -70.18
N GLU A 260 -36.43 -20.96 -70.83
CA GLU A 260 -37.61 -21.28 -71.64
C GLU A 260 -38.88 -21.29 -70.79
N ARG A 261 -38.85 -21.90 -69.59
CA ARG A 261 -39.99 -21.84 -68.65
C ARG A 261 -40.33 -20.43 -68.20
N GLN A 262 -39.32 -19.58 -67.95
CA GLN A 262 -39.54 -18.19 -67.57
C GLN A 262 -40.01 -17.31 -68.74
N GLY A 263 -39.55 -17.57 -69.96
CA GLY A 263 -40.04 -16.94 -71.18
C GLY A 263 -41.50 -17.28 -71.46
N VAL A 264 -41.89 -18.54 -71.31
CA VAL A 264 -43.30 -18.98 -71.46
C VAL A 264 -44.21 -18.37 -70.38
N GLN A 265 -43.74 -18.20 -69.14
CA GLN A 265 -44.52 -17.52 -68.10
C GLN A 265 -44.58 -15.99 -68.28
N GLY A 266 -43.54 -15.38 -68.85
CA GLY A 266 -43.55 -13.96 -69.23
C GLY A 266 -44.49 -13.67 -70.41
N GLU A 267 -44.49 -14.52 -71.44
CA GLU A 267 -45.42 -14.39 -72.58
C GLU A 267 -46.88 -14.75 -72.21
N GLY A 268 -47.09 -15.69 -71.28
CA GLY A 268 -48.41 -16.03 -70.77
C GLY A 268 -49.07 -14.90 -69.96
N LEU A 269 -48.28 -14.08 -69.26
CA LEU A 269 -48.77 -12.88 -68.56
C LEU A 269 -49.00 -11.70 -69.51
N GLY A 270 -48.23 -11.59 -70.60
CA GLY A 270 -48.45 -10.56 -71.63
C GLY A 270 -49.77 -10.76 -72.39
N ARG A 271 -50.11 -12.00 -72.79
CA ARG A 271 -51.36 -12.29 -73.52
C ARG A 271 -52.64 -12.09 -72.69
N LEU A 272 -52.54 -12.03 -71.36
CA LEU A 272 -53.67 -11.75 -70.46
C LEU A 272 -53.93 -10.24 -70.27
N GLN A 273 -52.95 -9.38 -70.59
CA GLN A 273 -53.13 -7.92 -70.54
C GLN A 273 -53.74 -7.35 -71.83
N ASP A 274 -53.66 -8.08 -72.95
CA ASP A 274 -54.22 -7.66 -74.26
C ASP A 274 -55.71 -8.04 -74.44
N LEU A 275 -56.39 -8.51 -73.38
CA LEU A 275 -57.80 -8.93 -73.40
C LEU A 275 -58.71 -8.11 -72.46
N GLN A 276 -58.30 -6.89 -72.10
CA GLN A 276 -59.14 -5.91 -71.40
C GLN A 276 -59.33 -4.63 -72.20
#